data_AF-A0A920LS17-F1
#
_entry.id   AF-A0A920LS17-F1
#
_cell.length_a   1.000
_cell.length_b   1.000
_cell.length_c   1.000
_cell.angle_alpha   90.00
_cell.angle_beta   90.00
_cell.angle_gamma   90.00
#
_symmetry.space_group_name_H-M   'P 1'
#
loop_
_entity.id
_entity.type
_entity.pdbx_description
1 polymer ?
#
loop_
_entity_poly.entity_id
_entity_poly.type
_entity_poly.pdbx_seq_one_letter_code
_entity_poly.pdbx_strand_id
1 'polypeptide(L)'
;MALHYVFNTPNDRLIWDVGHQSYPHKILTGRRNRITTLRKKDGLSGFTKRSESPFDPFGAGHSSTSISAGFGMAIARDLKI
;
A
#
# COMPACT_ATOMS: atom_id res chain seq x y z
N MET A 1 -11.45 2.34 4.61
CA MET A 1 -12.09 3.61 5.04
C MET A 1 -11.59 4.00 6.43
N ALA A 2 -12.01 3.32 7.50
CA ALA A 2 -11.60 3.65 8.88
C ALA A 2 -10.08 3.82 9.04
N LEU A 3 -9.27 2.91 8.48
CA LEU A 3 -7.80 3.02 8.54
C LEU A 3 -7.27 4.34 7.96
N HIS A 4 -7.77 4.80 6.82
CA HIS A 4 -7.35 6.07 6.22
C HIS A 4 -7.95 7.31 6.90
N TYR A 5 -8.99 7.10 7.72
CA TYR A 5 -9.58 8.17 8.52
C TYR A 5 -8.82 8.36 9.83
N VAL A 6 -8.40 7.25 10.45
CA VAL A 6 -7.72 7.23 11.76
C VAL A 6 -6.22 7.48 11.64
N PHE A 7 -5.55 6.88 10.64
CA PHE A 7 -4.10 6.99 10.46
C PHE A 7 -3.73 8.08 9.46
N ASN A 8 -2.63 8.79 9.72
CA ASN A 8 -2.11 9.87 8.89
C ASN A 8 -1.24 9.33 7.74
N THR A 9 -1.84 8.59 6.81
CA THR A 9 -1.13 8.09 5.63
C THR A 9 -0.81 9.25 4.67
N PRO A 10 0.39 9.33 4.03
CA PRO A 10 1.40 8.26 3.94
C PRO A 10 2.51 8.31 5.02
N ASN A 11 2.43 9.22 5.99
CA ASN A 11 3.41 9.28 7.09
C ASN A 11 3.32 8.00 7.94
N ASP A 12 2.10 7.63 8.31
CA ASP A 12 1.82 6.30 8.86
C ASP A 12 1.87 5.25 7.75
N ARG A 13 2.65 4.19 7.98
CA ARG A 13 2.86 3.12 7.00
C ARG A 13 1.73 2.10 7.11
N LEU A 14 0.84 2.09 6.12
CA LEU A 14 -0.19 1.08 5.98
C LEU A 14 0.25 -0.02 4.99
N ILE A 15 0.32 -1.27 5.46
CA ILE A 15 0.76 -2.42 4.66
C ILE A 15 -0.42 -3.36 4.44
N TRP A 16 -0.62 -3.79 3.20
CA TRP A 16 -1.61 -4.80 2.82
C TRP A 16 -0.91 -6.11 2.47
N ASP A 17 -1.23 -7.22 3.15
CA ASP A 17 -0.71 -8.54 2.78
C ASP A 17 -1.35 -9.03 1.49
N VAL A 18 -0.55 -9.59 0.58
CA VAL A 18 -0.91 -9.88 -0.83
C VAL A 18 -1.32 -8.63 -1.62
N GLY A 19 -2.32 -7.87 -1.18
CA GLY A 19 -2.73 -6.58 -1.74
C GLY A 19 -3.89 -6.65 -2.74
N HIS A 20 -4.49 -7.82 -3.00
CA HIS A 20 -5.63 -7.97 -3.91
C HIS A 20 -6.93 -7.33 -3.37
N GLN A 21 -7.01 -7.16 -2.05
CA GLN A 21 -8.08 -6.48 -1.31
C GLN A 21 -7.89 -4.95 -1.24
N SER A 22 -6.80 -4.40 -1.80
CA SER A 22 -6.42 -2.99 -1.63
C SER A 22 -7.09 -2.00 -2.61
N TYR A 23 -8.11 -2.41 -3.36
CA TYR A 23 -8.69 -1.52 -4.39
C TYR A 23 -9.36 -0.29 -3.79
N PRO A 24 -10.13 -0.38 -2.68
CA PRO A 24 -10.62 0.80 -1.98
C PRO A 24 -9.47 1.70 -1.50
N HIS A 25 -8.38 1.13 -1.02
CA HIS A 25 -7.17 1.89 -0.66
C HIS A 25 -6.64 2.68 -1.86
N LYS A 26 -6.49 2.05 -3.04
CA LYS A 26 -6.06 2.75 -4.27
C LYS A 26 -7.02 3.89 -4.63
N ILE A 27 -8.33 3.66 -4.56
CA ILE A 27 -9.36 4.68 -4.85
C ILE A 27 -9.20 5.90 -3.93
N LEU A 28 -9.05 5.66 -2.62
CA LEU A 28 -8.97 6.72 -1.61
C LEU A 28 -7.66 7.51 -1.67
N THR A 29 -6.61 6.93 -2.25
CA THR A 29 -5.26 7.50 -2.30
C THR A 29 -4.94 8.05 -3.69
N GLY A 30 -5.92 8.71 -4.31
CA GLY A 30 -5.75 9.48 -5.55
C GLY A 30 -5.84 8.67 -6.85
N ARG A 31 -6.15 7.37 -6.81
CA ARG A 31 -6.16 6.52 -8.02
C ARG A 31 -7.57 6.15 -8.50
N ARG A 32 -8.61 6.82 -8.00
CA ARG A 32 -10.01 6.60 -8.40
C ARG A 32 -10.21 6.65 -9.92
N ASN A 33 -9.70 7.68 -10.59
CA ASN A 33 -9.90 7.88 -12.04
C ASN A 33 -9.19 6.82 -12.90
N ARG A 34 -8.19 6.12 -12.34
CA ARG A 34 -7.43 5.08 -13.04
C ARG A 34 -7.85 3.66 -12.65
N ILE A 35 -8.83 3.50 -11.76
CA ILE A 35 -9.18 2.18 -11.21
C ILE A 35 -9.68 1.19 -12.29
N THR A 36 -10.28 1.70 -13.36
CA THR A 36 -10.74 0.91 -14.52
C THR A 36 -9.60 0.35 -15.38
N THR A 37 -8.36 0.78 -15.12
CA THR A 37 -7.14 0.29 -15.78
C THR A 37 -6.44 -0.83 -15.00
N LEU A 38 -7.00 -1.24 -13.86
CA LEU A 38 -6.38 -2.22 -12.98
C LEU A 38 -6.12 -3.55 -13.70
N ARG A 39 -4.90 -4.08 -13.53
CA ARG A 39 -4.37 -5.31 -14.18
C ARG A 39 -4.27 -5.26 -15.70
N LYS A 40 -4.44 -4.08 -16.31
CA LYS A 40 -4.15 -3.88 -17.74
C LYS A 40 -2.69 -3.52 -17.93
N LYS A 41 -2.16 -3.81 -19.11
CA LYS A 41 -0.84 -3.33 -19.53
C LYS A 41 -0.79 -1.80 -19.37
N ASP A 42 0.29 -1.30 -18.77
CA ASP A 42 0.52 0.12 -18.46
C ASP A 42 -0.53 0.78 -17.53
N GLY A 43 -1.43 -0.04 -16.96
CA GLY A 43 -2.44 0.35 -15.98
C GLY A 43 -1.99 0.20 -14.54
N LEU A 44 -2.94 0.29 -13.60
CA LEU A 44 -2.65 0.06 -12.19
C LEU A 44 -2.34 -1.41 -11.91
N SER A 45 -1.39 -1.65 -11.01
CA SER A 45 -1.13 -2.98 -10.47
C SER A 45 -2.37 -3.54 -9.77
N GLY A 46 -2.55 -4.86 -9.87
CA GLY A 46 -3.55 -5.60 -9.09
C GLY A 46 -3.24 -5.70 -7.60
N PHE A 47 -2.09 -5.19 -7.17
CA PHE A 47 -1.59 -5.20 -5.79
C PHE A 47 -0.96 -3.85 -5.45
N THR A 48 -0.56 -3.64 -4.19
CA THR A 48 0.21 -2.44 -3.82
C THR A 48 1.57 -2.47 -4.50
N LYS A 49 2.04 -1.31 -4.99
CA LYS A 49 3.33 -1.20 -5.68
C LYS A 49 3.99 0.13 -5.31
N ARG A 50 5.19 0.05 -4.72
CA ARG A 50 5.94 1.22 -4.22
C ARG A 50 6.15 2.33 -5.26
N SER A 51 6.43 1.94 -6.51
CA SER A 51 6.62 2.90 -7.59
C SER A 51 5.31 3.51 -8.12
N GLU A 52 4.16 3.01 -7.70
CA GLU A 52 2.84 3.47 -8.16
C GLU A 52 2.26 4.57 -7.26
N SER A 53 2.57 4.56 -5.96
CA SER A 53 2.03 5.52 -5.01
C SER A 53 2.87 5.62 -3.73
N PRO A 54 3.02 6.83 -3.13
CA PRO A 54 3.61 6.98 -1.80
C PRO A 54 2.78 6.33 -0.68
N PHE A 55 1.51 6.01 -0.94
CA PHE A 55 0.64 5.29 -0.01
C PHE A 55 0.84 3.77 -0.02
N ASP A 56 1.69 3.25 -0.93
CA ASP A 56 2.01 1.83 -1.06
C ASP A 56 3.44 1.59 -0.53
N PRO A 57 3.70 1.63 0.80
CA PRO A 57 5.07 1.58 1.34
C PRO A 57 5.76 0.23 1.09
N PHE A 58 4.98 -0.82 0.85
CA PHE A 58 5.46 -2.16 0.55
C PHE A 58 4.72 -2.73 -0.66
N GLY A 59 5.48 -3.38 -1.55
CA GLY A 59 4.93 -4.13 -2.67
C GLY A 59 4.58 -5.53 -2.21
N ALA A 60 3.30 -5.88 -2.22
CA ALA A 60 2.83 -7.22 -1.84
C ALA A 60 2.32 -7.97 -3.08
N GLY A 61 2.51 -9.28 -3.10
CA GLY A 61 2.03 -10.17 -4.17
C GLY A 61 1.99 -11.61 -3.69
N HIS A 62 3.09 -12.06 -3.06
CA HIS A 62 3.07 -13.27 -2.23
C HIS A 62 2.52 -12.95 -0.83
N SER A 63 1.83 -13.92 -0.24
CA SER A 63 1.27 -13.81 1.11
C SER A 63 2.33 -13.90 2.19
N SER A 64 1.93 -13.56 3.41
CA SER A 64 2.72 -13.74 4.64
C SER A 64 3.98 -12.87 4.72
N THR A 65 4.06 -11.80 3.92
CA THR A 65 5.22 -10.91 3.87
C THR A 65 5.02 -9.60 4.66
N SER A 66 3.77 -9.23 4.92
CA SER A 66 3.40 -7.96 5.56
C SER A 66 3.93 -7.77 6.98
N ILE A 67 3.90 -8.80 7.83
CA ILE A 67 4.34 -8.68 9.24
C ILE A 67 5.85 -8.43 9.31
N SER A 68 6.65 -9.23 8.60
CA SER A 68 8.11 -9.05 8.57
C SER A 68 8.50 -7.68 7.99
N ALA A 69 7.81 -7.24 6.93
CA ALA A 69 8.01 -5.91 6.36
C ALA A 69 7.64 -4.80 7.35
N GLY A 70 6.48 -4.92 8.01
CA GLY A 70 6.02 -3.96 9.01
C GLY A 70 6.96 -3.87 10.21
N PHE A 71 7.48 -5.01 10.68
CA PHE A 71 8.48 -5.06 11.74
C PHE A 71 9.76 -4.31 11.35
N GLY A 72 10.31 -4.59 10.16
CA GLY A 72 11.49 -3.87 9.66
C GLY A 72 11.28 -2.35 9.56
N MET A 73 10.09 -1.92 9.09
CA MET A 73 9.74 -0.49 9.05
C MET A 73 9.60 0.14 10.44
N ALA A 74 9.08 -0.59 11.42
CA ALA A 74 8.98 -0.13 12.81
C ALA A 74 10.37 0.03 13.45
N ILE A 75 11.26 -0.95 13.26
CA ILE A 75 12.64 -0.86 13.74
C ILE A 75 13.38 0.32 13.10
N ALA A 76 13.25 0.52 11.78
CA ALA A 76 13.87 1.66 11.10
C ALA A 76 13.40 3.01 11.66
N ARG A 77 12.09 3.16 11.92
CA ARG A 77 11.51 4.34 12.57
C ARG A 77 12.14 4.59 13.93
N ASP A 78 12.26 3.55 14.76
CA ASP A 78 12.75 3.66 16.14
C ASP A 78 14.24 4.01 16.19
N LEU A 79 15.00 3.56 15.19
CA LEU A 79 16.41 3.91 15.02
C LEU A 79 16.63 5.34 14.45
N LYS A 80 15.56 6.05 14.05
CA LYS A 80 15.61 7.39 13.43
C LYS A 80 16.54 7.50 12.21
N ILE A 81 16.63 6.43 11.44
CA ILE A 81 17.36 6.40 10.16
C ILE A 81 16.45 6.90 9.04
#